data_AF-A0A656JSI9-F1
#
_entry.id   AF-A0A656JSI9-F1
#
_cell.length_a   1.000
_cell.length_b   1.000
_cell.length_c   1.000
_cell.angle_alpha   90.00
_cell.angle_beta   90.00
_cell.angle_gamma   90.00
#
_symmetry.space_group_name_H-M   'P 1'
#
loop_
_entity.id
_entity.type
_entity.pdbx_description
1 polymer ?
#
loop_
_entity_poly.entity_id
_entity_poly.type
_entity_poly.pdbx_seq_one_letter_code
_entity_poly.pdbx_strand_id
1 'polypeptide(L)'
;AVRDALLMRQRAFQEEPGLVADGRDMGTVVFPDAPLKVFLTASAEERARRRYLQLKAKGDDVSLSSLLDEICARDERDTQRAVAPLKPAHDAIQLDSTELSIEQVLERILSEIALRDIAG
;
A
#
# COMPACT_ATOMS: atom_id res chain seq x y z
N ALA A 1 -19.14 8.65 -12.97
CA ALA A 1 -20.31 8.38 -12.09
C ALA A 1 -19.90 7.58 -10.84
N VAL A 2 -19.66 6.26 -10.91
CA VAL A 2 -19.31 5.46 -9.70
C VAL A 2 -17.94 5.84 -9.11
N ARG A 3 -16.91 6.04 -9.96
CA ARG A 3 -15.57 6.43 -9.48
C ARG A 3 -15.59 7.77 -8.76
N ASP A 4 -16.32 8.76 -9.29
CA ASP A 4 -16.41 10.10 -8.70
C ASP A 4 -17.11 10.06 -7.34
N ALA A 5 -18.18 9.25 -7.22
CA ALA A 5 -18.87 9.04 -5.95
C ALA A 5 -17.95 8.38 -4.90
N LEU A 6 -17.17 7.38 -5.31
CA LEU A 6 -16.19 6.73 -4.43
C LEU A 6 -15.06 7.68 -4.03
N LEU A 7 -14.59 8.52 -4.96
CA LEU A 7 -13.54 9.51 -4.70
C LEU A 7 -14.00 10.54 -3.65
N MET A 8 -15.22 11.06 -3.77
CA MET A 8 -15.80 11.95 -2.76
C MET A 8 -15.87 11.27 -1.40
N ARG A 9 -16.34 10.02 -1.37
CA ARG A 9 -16.41 9.24 -0.12
C ARG A 9 -15.03 9.01 0.49
N GLN A 10 -14.01 8.72 -0.32
CA GLN A 10 -12.63 8.52 0.15
C GLN A 10 -12.06 9.80 0.74
N ARG A 11 -12.25 10.94 0.08
CA ARG A 11 -11.77 12.24 0.59
C ARG A 11 -12.47 12.66 1.88
N ALA A 12 -13.74 12.28 2.05
CA ALA A 12 -14.48 12.57 3.27
C ALA A 12 -13.92 11.85 4.52
N PHE A 13 -13.06 10.83 4.38
CA PHE A 13 -12.38 10.23 5.54
C PHE A 13 -11.22 11.09 6.08
N GLN A 14 -10.80 12.14 5.37
CA GLN A 14 -9.80 13.07 5.86
C GLN A 14 -10.44 14.03 6.87
N GLU A 15 -10.43 13.61 8.13
CA GLU A 15 -10.94 14.37 9.27
C GLU A 15 -9.82 14.58 10.30
N GLU A 16 -9.99 15.59 11.16
CA GLU A 16 -9.10 15.80 12.32
C GLU A 16 -9.10 14.58 13.27
N PRO A 17 -7.96 14.20 13.87
CA PRO A 17 -6.65 14.86 13.82
C PRO A 17 -5.77 14.43 12.63
N GLY A 18 -6.27 13.63 11.70
CA GLY A 18 -5.53 13.15 10.54
C GLY A 18 -6.01 11.80 10.02
N LEU A 19 -5.41 11.34 8.92
CA LEU A 19 -5.77 10.09 8.24
C LEU A 19 -4.52 9.34 7.75
N VAL A 20 -4.48 8.03 8.01
CA VAL A 20 -3.59 7.09 7.29
C VAL A 20 -4.42 6.37 6.24
N ALA A 21 -4.15 6.64 4.97
CA ALA A 21 -4.86 6.04 3.84
C ALA A 21 -4.00 4.97 3.13
N ASP A 22 -4.50 3.72 3.08
CA ASP A 22 -3.90 2.63 2.31
C ASP A 22 -4.70 2.37 1.03
N GLY A 23 -4.00 2.23 -0.10
CA GLY A 23 -4.60 1.96 -1.40
C GLY A 23 -3.63 2.10 -2.56
N ARG A 24 -4.16 1.97 -3.78
CA ARG A 24 -3.35 1.93 -5.02
C ARG A 24 -3.02 3.31 -5.59
N ASP A 25 -3.93 4.26 -5.43
CA ASP A 25 -3.82 5.60 -6.02
C ASP A 25 -4.05 6.73 -5.00
N MET A 26 -3.78 6.44 -3.72
CA MET A 26 -3.98 7.39 -2.62
C MET A 26 -3.12 8.64 -2.81
N GLY A 27 -1.81 8.49 -3.03
CA GLY A 27 -0.90 9.63 -3.19
C GLY A 27 -0.86 10.27 -4.58
N THR A 28 -1.52 9.68 -5.58
CA THR A 28 -1.51 10.16 -6.98
C THR A 28 -2.84 10.78 -7.40
N VAL A 29 -3.97 10.31 -6.87
CA VAL A 29 -5.31 10.73 -7.30
C VAL A 29 -6.19 11.18 -6.14
N VAL A 30 -6.25 10.39 -5.06
CA VAL A 30 -7.19 10.65 -3.96
C VAL A 30 -6.72 11.84 -3.12
N PHE A 31 -5.48 11.79 -2.64
CA PHE A 31 -4.79 12.77 -1.80
C PHE A 31 -3.44 13.18 -2.42
N PRO A 32 -3.46 13.89 -3.57
CA PRO A 32 -2.24 14.31 -4.26
C PRO A 32 -1.42 15.32 -3.44
N ASP A 33 -2.01 15.98 -2.45
CA ASP A 33 -1.34 16.96 -1.59
C ASP A 33 -0.98 16.39 -0.20
N ALA A 34 -1.04 15.06 -0.02
CA ALA A 34 -0.66 14.41 1.23
C ALA A 34 0.80 14.76 1.61
N PRO A 35 1.08 15.18 2.86
CA PRO A 35 2.40 15.63 3.29
C PRO A 35 3.45 14.51 3.36
N LEU A 36 2.99 13.26 3.51
CA LEU A 36 3.81 12.06 3.42
C LEU A 36 3.12 11.02 2.55
N LYS A 37 3.87 10.50 1.57
CA LYS A 37 3.44 9.43 0.68
C LYS A 37 4.48 8.33 0.71
N VAL A 38 4.04 7.11 1.00
CA VAL A 38 4.91 5.93 1.03
C VAL A 38 4.43 4.96 -0.03
N PHE A 39 5.33 4.57 -0.93
CA PHE A 39 5.12 3.49 -1.87
C PHE A 39 5.80 2.24 -1.32
N LEU A 40 5.02 1.44 -0.59
CA LEU A 40 5.48 0.21 0.06
C LEU A 40 5.49 -0.95 -0.96
N THR A 41 6.64 -1.57 -1.16
CA THR A 41 6.82 -2.72 -2.06
C THR A 41 7.42 -3.91 -1.32
N ALA A 42 7.37 -5.06 -1.98
CA ALA A 42 8.13 -6.26 -1.65
C ALA A 42 8.11 -7.21 -2.85
N SER A 43 9.05 -8.14 -2.93
CA SER A 43 9.03 -9.21 -3.93
C SER A 43 7.71 -9.99 -3.90
N ALA A 44 7.29 -10.52 -5.04
CA ALA A 44 6.06 -11.31 -5.13
C ALA A 44 6.16 -12.57 -4.28
N GLU A 45 7.34 -13.18 -4.26
CA GLU A 45 7.70 -14.36 -3.49
C GLU A 45 7.54 -14.10 -1.99
N GLU A 46 8.04 -12.98 -1.48
CA GLU A 46 7.94 -12.66 -0.06
C GLU A 46 6.48 -12.33 0.33
N ARG A 47 5.75 -11.61 -0.53
CA ARG A 47 4.31 -11.36 -0.30
C ARG A 47 3.51 -12.66 -0.30
N ALA A 48 3.80 -13.58 -1.21
CA ALA A 48 3.18 -14.90 -1.26
C ALA A 48 3.50 -15.72 -0.01
N ARG A 49 4.77 -15.72 0.43
CA ARG A 49 5.21 -16.38 1.66
C ARG A 49 4.49 -15.84 2.90
N ARG A 50 4.46 -14.51 3.08
CA ARG A 50 3.76 -13.86 4.20
C ARG A 50 2.27 -14.21 4.21
N ARG A 51 1.63 -14.19 3.04
CA ARG A 51 0.22 -14.56 2.88
C ARG A 51 -0.03 -16.04 3.19
N TYR A 52 0.84 -16.92 2.71
CA TYR A 52 0.79 -18.36 2.99
C TYR A 52 0.85 -18.63 4.49
N LEU A 53 1.82 -18.04 5.19
CA LEU A 53 1.96 -18.18 6.64
C LEU A 53 0.71 -17.67 7.39
N GLN A 54 0.16 -16.53 6.97
CA GLN A 54 -1.06 -15.96 7.55
C GLN A 54 -2.27 -16.90 7.40
N LEU A 55 -2.43 -17.55 6.25
CA LEU A 55 -3.56 -18.45 5.97
C LEU A 55 -3.36 -19.81 6.66
N LYS A 56 -2.15 -20.36 6.65
CA LYS A 56 -1.82 -21.59 7.40
C LYS A 56 -2.04 -21.42 8.90
N ALA A 57 -1.72 -20.26 9.46
CA ALA A 57 -2.00 -19.94 10.87
C ALA A 57 -3.51 -19.91 11.20
N LYS A 58 -4.37 -19.69 10.20
CA LYS A 58 -5.84 -19.74 10.34
C LYS A 58 -6.43 -21.14 10.12
N GLY A 59 -5.61 -22.11 9.74
CA GLY A 59 -6.04 -23.48 9.43
C GLY A 59 -6.50 -23.68 7.98
N ASP A 60 -6.29 -22.70 7.10
CA ASP A 60 -6.65 -22.82 5.68
C ASP A 60 -5.64 -23.71 4.94
N ASP A 61 -6.15 -24.56 4.04
CA ASP A 61 -5.29 -25.30 3.13
C ASP A 61 -5.11 -24.53 1.82
N VAL A 62 -3.91 -23.96 1.66
CA VAL A 62 -3.54 -23.13 0.51
C VAL A 62 -2.18 -23.53 -0.02
N SER A 63 -1.97 -23.37 -1.32
CA SER A 63 -0.69 -23.60 -1.98
C SER A 63 0.10 -22.29 -2.10
N LEU A 64 1.38 -22.33 -1.77
CA LEU A 64 2.29 -21.20 -1.98
C LEU A 64 2.40 -20.82 -3.47
N SER A 65 2.42 -21.81 -4.38
CA SER A 65 2.52 -21.56 -5.82
C SER A 65 1.29 -20.81 -6.33
N SER A 66 0.10 -21.23 -5.91
CA SER A 66 -1.15 -20.58 -6.31
C SER A 66 -1.23 -19.13 -5.80
N LEU A 67 -0.78 -18.89 -4.56
CA LEU A 67 -0.72 -17.53 -4.01
C LEU A 67 0.26 -16.64 -4.77
N LEU A 68 1.40 -17.18 -5.20
CA LEU A 68 2.36 -16.44 -6.02
C LEU A 68 1.75 -16.05 -7.37
N ASP A 69 1.12 -16.99 -8.07
CA ASP A 69 0.47 -16.74 -9.36
C ASP A 69 -0.64 -15.69 -9.25
N GLU A 70 -1.47 -15.78 -8.20
CA GLU A 70 -2.52 -14.80 -7.91
C GLU A 70 -1.96 -13.41 -7.66
N ILE A 71 -0.85 -13.31 -6.93
CA ILE A 71 -0.18 -12.05 -6.61
C ILE A 71 0.41 -11.44 -7.89
N CYS A 72 1.15 -12.20 -8.68
CA CYS A 72 1.74 -11.73 -9.93
C CYS A 72 0.65 -11.23 -10.91
N ALA A 73 -0.40 -12.03 -11.12
CA ALA A 73 -1.51 -11.65 -11.99
C ALA A 73 -2.27 -10.40 -11.48
N ARG A 74 -2.34 -10.21 -10.16
CA ARG A 74 -2.91 -8.99 -9.57
C ARG A 74 -2.03 -7.79 -9.80
N ASP A 75 -0.72 -7.91 -9.60
CA ASP A 75 0.22 -6.81 -9.78
C ASP A 75 0.24 -6.34 -11.24
N GLU A 76 0.29 -7.27 -12.19
CA GLU A 76 0.21 -6.96 -13.62
C GLU A 76 -1.05 -6.15 -13.94
N ARG A 77 -2.21 -6.62 -13.45
CA ARG A 77 -3.49 -5.94 -13.65
C ARG A 77 -3.52 -4.56 -12.99
N ASP A 78 -3.01 -4.44 -11.76
CA ASP A 78 -2.99 -3.19 -10.99
C ASP A 78 -2.04 -2.16 -11.64
N THR A 79 -0.93 -2.58 -12.25
CA THR A 79 0.02 -1.69 -12.95
C THR A 79 -0.45 -1.32 -14.36
N GLN A 80 -1.14 -2.21 -15.08
CA GLN A 80 -1.56 -1.98 -16.46
C GLN A 80 -2.95 -1.30 -16.61
N ARG A 81 -3.70 -1.13 -15.53
CA ARG A 81 -5.04 -0.51 -15.60
C ARG A 81 -4.98 0.91 -16.21
N ALA A 82 -5.91 1.19 -17.12
CA ALA A 82 -5.97 2.48 -17.83
C ALA A 82 -6.29 3.68 -16.91
N VAL A 83 -7.06 3.45 -15.84
CA VAL A 83 -7.51 4.52 -14.92
C VAL A 83 -6.84 4.32 -13.57
N ALA A 84 -6.02 5.27 -13.12
CA ALA A 84 -5.32 5.26 -11.83
C ALA A 84 -4.47 3.98 -11.57
N PRO A 85 -3.47 3.71 -12.43
CA PRO A 85 -2.56 2.58 -12.27
C PRO A 85 -1.78 2.63 -10.95
N LEU A 86 -1.41 1.46 -10.44
CA LEU A 86 -0.48 1.35 -9.32
C LEU A 86 0.88 1.87 -9.76
N LYS A 87 1.17 3.11 -9.38
CA LYS A 87 2.43 3.80 -9.67
C LYS A 87 2.78 4.69 -8.46
N PRO A 88 4.07 4.77 -8.07
CA PRO A 88 4.49 5.72 -7.06
C PRO A 88 4.18 7.15 -7.51
N ALA A 89 3.74 7.99 -6.57
CA ALA A 89 3.73 9.43 -6.78
C ALA A 89 5.18 9.94 -6.95
N HIS A 90 5.36 11.05 -7.66
CA HIS A 90 6.69 11.60 -7.94
C HIS A 90 7.49 11.94 -6.67
N ASP A 91 6.78 12.29 -5.61
CA ASP A 91 7.27 12.68 -4.28
C ASP A 91 7.08 11.57 -3.24
N ALA A 92 6.69 10.35 -3.66
CA ALA A 92 6.56 9.23 -2.74
C ALA A 92 7.92 8.62 -2.39
N ILE A 93 8.10 8.30 -1.12
CA ILE A 93 9.23 7.52 -0.65
C ILE A 93 8.98 6.06 -1.03
N GLN A 94 9.92 5.46 -1.74
CA GLN A 94 9.88 4.03 -2.03
C GLN A 94 10.46 3.27 -0.84
N LEU A 95 9.68 2.32 -0.32
CA LEU A 95 10.07 1.48 0.81
C LEU A 95 9.93 0.02 0.41
N ASP A 96 11.04 -0.64 0.13
CA ASP A 96 11.05 -2.08 -0.10
C ASP A 96 11.11 -2.82 1.24
N SER A 97 10.08 -3.61 1.52
CA SER A 97 9.93 -4.38 2.74
C SER A 97 10.31 -5.86 2.59
N THR A 98 10.91 -6.27 1.47
CA THR A 98 11.26 -7.68 1.19
C THR A 98 12.07 -8.31 2.32
N GLU A 99 13.09 -7.61 2.80
CA GLU A 99 13.99 -8.09 3.87
C GLU A 99 13.76 -7.40 5.22
N LEU A 100 12.69 -6.59 5.33
CA LEU A 100 12.39 -5.83 6.52
C LEU A 100 11.33 -6.50 7.39
N SER A 101 11.51 -6.43 8.71
CA SER A 101 10.47 -6.75 9.68
C SER A 101 9.41 -5.65 9.73
N ILE A 102 8.26 -5.95 10.35
CA ILE A 102 7.17 -4.98 10.54
C ILE A 102 7.66 -3.79 11.36
N GLU A 103 8.47 -4.04 12.39
CA GLU A 103 9.04 -3.01 13.27
C GLU A 103 10.00 -2.09 12.51
N GLN A 104 10.84 -2.64 11.64
CA GLN A 104 11.76 -1.84 10.81
C GLN A 104 11.01 -0.98 9.79
N VAL A 105 9.94 -1.52 9.17
CA VAL A 105 9.07 -0.75 8.29
C VAL A 105 8.41 0.40 9.06
N LEU A 106 7.88 0.11 10.25
CA LEU A 106 7.23 1.09 11.11
C LEU A 106 8.20 2.19 11.54
N GLU A 107 9.38 1.84 12.02
CA GLU A 107 10.43 2.78 12.42
C GLU A 107 10.81 3.71 11.27
N ARG A 108 10.94 3.17 10.05
CA ARG A 108 11.25 3.98 8.88
C ARG A 108 10.14 4.99 8.56
N ILE A 109 8.88 4.58 8.64
CA ILE A 109 7.73 5.46 8.40
C ILE A 109 7.64 6.53 9.49
N LEU A 110 7.80 6.17 10.76
CA LEU A 110 7.77 7.11 11.88
C LEU A 110 8.92 8.13 11.79
N SER A 111 10.09 7.70 11.34
CA SER A 111 11.23 8.60 11.10
C SER A 111 10.90 9.68 10.06
N GLU A 112 10.22 9.31 8.98
CA GLU A 112 9.79 10.26 7.93
C GLU A 112 8.71 11.21 8.43
N ILE A 113 7.81 10.75 9.31
CA ILE A 113 6.81 11.60 9.98
C ILE A 113 7.50 12.67 10.82
N ALA A 114 8.49 12.27 11.63
CA ALA A 114 9.22 13.18 12.51
C ALA A 114 10.06 14.20 11.72
N LEU A 115 10.74 13.77 10.65
CA LEU A 115 11.52 14.67 9.79
C LEU A 115 10.68 15.76 9.11
N ARG A 116 9.38 15.49 8.92
CA ARG A 116 8.44 16.36 8.21
C ARG A 116 7.51 17.13 9.13
N ASP A 117 7.66 16.97 10.44
CA ASP A 117 6.84 17.63 11.47
C ASP A 117 5.33 17.42 11.25
N ILE A 118 4.95 16.21 10.83
CA ILE A 118 3.55 15.87 10.48
C ILE A 118 2.73 15.54 11.73
N ALA A 119 3.38 15.00 12.76
CA ALA A 119 2.78 14.73 14.07
C ALA A 119 3.19 15.86 15.02
N GLY A 120 2.54 17.01 14.88
CA GLY A 120 2.68 18.14 15.82
C GLY A 120 2.29 17.79 17.24
#